data_AF-A0A1Q2LIP7-F1
#
_entry.id   AF-A0A1Q2LIP7-F1
#
_cell.length_a   1.000
_cell.length_b   1.000
_cell.length_c   1.000
_cell.angle_alpha   90.00
_cell.angle_beta   90.00
_cell.angle_gamma   90.00
#
_symmetry.space_group_name_H-M   'P 1'
#
loop_
_entity.id
_entity.type
_entity.pdbx_description
1 polymer ?
#
loop_
_entity_poly.entity_id
_entity_poly.type
_entity_poly.pdbx_seq_one_letter_code
_entity_poly.pdbx_strand_id
1 'polypeptide(L)'
;MLYPKIDVFRSGGHGGQSVNTTDSAVRITHIPTGISVSMQDEKSQHKNKDKALKILQARLYEAELEAQNAQNRESRKNQVGSGDRSERIRTYNYPQNRMSDHRINLTLYSLEEIMLSGDLDKVIDPLIAHAQSLALSNANEA
;
A
#
# COMPACT_ATOMS: atom_id res chain seq x y z
N MET A 1 -16.70 -4.16 15.00
CA MET A 1 -17.32 -4.94 13.90
C MET A 1 -18.76 -4.45 13.76
N LEU A 2 -18.98 -3.37 13.00
CA LEU A 2 -20.33 -2.86 12.78
C LEU A 2 -21.02 -3.78 11.77
N TYR A 3 -22.16 -4.34 12.15
CA TYR A 3 -22.90 -5.28 11.32
C TYR A 3 -23.30 -4.63 9.98
N PRO A 4 -23.19 -5.36 8.86
CA PRO A 4 -23.63 -4.84 7.58
C PRO A 4 -25.15 -4.65 7.58
N LYS A 5 -25.62 -3.53 7.02
CA LYS A 5 -27.05 -3.27 6.85
C LYS A 5 -27.57 -4.14 5.71
N ILE A 6 -28.62 -4.91 5.97
CA ILE A 6 -29.24 -5.82 4.99
C ILE A 6 -30.62 -5.27 4.66
N ASP A 7 -30.81 -4.86 3.40
CA ASP A 7 -32.08 -4.43 2.84
C ASP A 7 -32.61 -5.54 1.93
N VAL A 8 -33.88 -5.91 2.10
CA VAL A 8 -34.56 -6.94 1.28
C VAL A 8 -35.66 -6.25 0.49
N PHE A 9 -35.73 -6.54 -0.79
CA PHE A 9 -36.69 -5.90 -1.70
C PHE A 9 -37.11 -6.86 -2.81
N ARG A 10 -38.10 -6.43 -3.60
CA ARG A 10 -38.60 -7.20 -4.74
C ARG A 10 -37.57 -7.23 -5.86
N SER A 11 -37.37 -8.40 -6.43
CA SER A 11 -36.48 -8.58 -7.59
C SER A 11 -37.04 -7.85 -8.80
N GLY A 12 -36.20 -7.14 -9.54
CA GLY A 12 -36.59 -6.44 -10.76
C GLY A 12 -36.35 -7.28 -12.01
N GLY A 13 -37.33 -7.37 -12.92
CA GLY A 13 -37.14 -8.01 -14.24
C GLY A 13 -38.41 -8.64 -14.84
N HIS A 14 -38.24 -9.27 -16.00
CA HIS A 14 -39.28 -10.00 -16.73
C HIS A 14 -39.63 -11.30 -15.99
N GLY A 15 -40.46 -11.20 -14.95
CA GLY A 15 -40.86 -12.31 -14.12
C GLY A 15 -42.38 -12.50 -14.08
N GLY A 16 -42.83 -13.76 -13.95
CA GLY A 16 -44.23 -14.08 -13.68
C GLY A 16 -44.69 -13.63 -12.29
N GLN A 17 -45.91 -14.01 -11.89
CA GLN A 17 -46.52 -13.58 -10.61
C GLN A 17 -45.59 -13.68 -9.40
N SER A 18 -44.78 -14.76 -9.34
CA SER A 18 -43.82 -15.00 -8.25
C SER A 18 -42.76 -13.89 -8.08
N VAL A 19 -42.34 -13.20 -9.15
CA VAL A 19 -41.35 -12.11 -9.06
C VAL A 19 -41.98 -10.83 -8.52
N ASN A 20 -43.27 -10.61 -8.79
CA ASN A 20 -44.00 -9.44 -8.31
C ASN A 20 -44.44 -9.57 -6.84
N THR A 21 -44.53 -10.79 -6.31
CA THR A 21 -45.02 -11.06 -4.95
C THR A 21 -43.95 -11.49 -3.95
N THR A 22 -42.79 -11.96 -4.41
CA THR A 22 -41.74 -12.53 -3.54
C THR A 22 -40.58 -11.57 -3.35
N ASP A 23 -40.28 -11.23 -2.09
CA ASP A 23 -39.13 -10.39 -1.73
C ASP A 23 -37.84 -11.24 -1.69
N SER A 24 -37.25 -11.49 -2.87
CA SER A 24 -36.06 -12.34 -3.01
C SER A 24 -34.74 -11.58 -3.22
N ALA A 25 -34.77 -10.29 -3.58
CA ALA A 25 -33.55 -9.51 -3.79
C ALA A 25 -32.98 -9.00 -2.47
N VAL A 26 -31.66 -9.05 -2.34
CA VAL A 26 -30.94 -8.65 -1.12
C VAL A 26 -29.87 -7.61 -1.48
N ARG A 27 -29.83 -6.51 -0.74
CA ARG A 27 -28.74 -5.53 -0.77
C ARG A 27 -28.07 -5.51 0.59
N ILE A 28 -26.75 -5.61 0.59
CA ILE A 28 -25.92 -5.58 1.78
C ILE A 28 -24.99 -4.38 1.69
N THR A 29 -25.00 -3.53 2.71
CA THR A 29 -24.19 -2.32 2.79
C THR A 29 -23.26 -2.40 3.99
N HIS A 30 -21.95 -2.29 3.76
CA HIS A 30 -20.98 -2.14 4.83
C HIS A 30 -20.93 -0.67 5.27
N ILE A 31 -21.50 -0.38 6.45
CA ILE A 31 -21.67 0.99 6.95
C ILE A 31 -20.35 1.77 7.04
N PRO A 32 -19.25 1.20 7.57
CA PRO A 32 -17.99 1.94 7.71
C PRO A 32 -17.33 2.35 6.40
N THR A 33 -17.44 1.53 5.34
CA THR A 33 -16.77 1.81 4.05
C THR A 33 -17.74 2.35 2.99
N GLY A 34 -19.05 2.31 3.23
CA GLY A 34 -20.08 2.69 2.26
C GLY A 34 -20.23 1.70 1.09
N ILE A 35 -19.46 0.61 1.03
CA ILE A 35 -19.52 -0.36 -0.06
C ILE A 35 -20.84 -1.12 0.04
N SER A 36 -21.60 -1.10 -1.06
CA SER A 36 -22.85 -1.82 -1.18
C SER A 36 -22.80 -2.86 -2.31
N VAL A 37 -23.47 -3.99 -2.07
CA VAL A 37 -23.60 -5.09 -3.02
C VAL A 37 -25.05 -5.52 -3.04
N SER A 38 -25.64 -5.65 -4.24
CA SER A 38 -27.00 -6.15 -4.43
C SER A 38 -27.01 -7.44 -5.24
N MET A 39 -27.84 -8.39 -4.85
CA MET A 39 -27.96 -9.70 -5.48
C MET A 39 -29.44 -10.10 -5.64
N GLN A 40 -29.83 -10.53 -6.84
CA GLN A 40 -31.20 -10.92 -7.17
C GLN A 40 -31.29 -12.14 -8.11
N ASP A 41 -30.18 -12.86 -8.32
CA ASP A 41 -30.08 -13.91 -9.34
C ASP A 41 -30.92 -15.16 -8.99
N GLU A 42 -31.01 -15.50 -7.71
CA GLU A 42 -31.70 -16.69 -7.24
C GLU A 42 -33.12 -16.38 -6.78
N LYS A 43 -34.02 -17.36 -6.90
CA LYS A 43 -35.39 -17.26 -6.35
C LYS A 43 -35.41 -17.18 -4.81
N SER A 44 -34.36 -17.67 -4.16
CA SER A 44 -34.25 -17.72 -2.70
C SER A 44 -33.42 -16.54 -2.16
N GLN A 45 -34.01 -15.79 -1.23
CA GLN A 45 -33.36 -14.70 -0.51
C GLN A 45 -32.08 -15.16 0.20
N HIS A 46 -32.07 -16.33 0.84
CA HIS A 46 -30.90 -16.84 1.56
C HIS A 46 -29.71 -17.06 0.63
N LYS A 47 -29.95 -17.65 -0.55
CA LYS A 47 -28.90 -17.84 -1.56
C LYS A 47 -28.35 -16.50 -2.08
N ASN A 48 -29.23 -15.52 -2.28
CA ASN A 48 -28.80 -14.17 -2.67
C ASN A 48 -27.99 -13.49 -1.57
N LYS A 49 -28.39 -13.64 -0.30
CA LYS A 49 -27.65 -13.12 0.86
C LYS A 49 -26.25 -13.74 0.96
N ASP A 50 -26.13 -15.05 0.85
CA ASP A 50 -24.84 -15.74 0.97
C ASP A 50 -23.87 -15.34 -0.15
N LYS A 51 -24.37 -15.22 -1.39
CA LYS A 51 -23.56 -14.71 -2.51
C LYS A 51 -23.18 -13.25 -2.32
N ALA A 52 -24.12 -12.40 -1.88
CA ALA A 52 -23.86 -10.98 -1.63
C ALA A 52 -22.80 -10.78 -0.54
N LEU A 53 -22.82 -11.59 0.53
CA LEU A 53 -21.81 -11.56 1.58
C LEU A 53 -20.41 -11.93 1.07
N LYS A 54 -20.30 -12.98 0.24
CA LYS A 54 -19.03 -13.39 -0.37
C LYS A 54 -18.44 -12.28 -1.25
N ILE A 55 -19.28 -11.65 -2.07
CA ILE A 55 -18.86 -10.54 -2.94
C ILE A 55 -18.47 -9.32 -2.10
N LEU A 56 -19.23 -9.00 -1.05
CA LEU A 56 -18.92 -7.89 -0.15
C LEU A 56 -17.57 -8.10 0.54
N GLN A 57 -17.30 -9.31 1.02
CA GLN A 57 -16.02 -9.66 1.63
C GLN A 57 -14.86 -9.51 0.64
N ALA A 58 -15.02 -10.00 -0.59
CA ALA A 58 -14.00 -9.86 -1.64
C ALA A 58 -13.70 -8.38 -1.95
N ARG A 59 -14.74 -7.55 -2.11
CA ARG A 59 -14.58 -6.10 -2.36
C ARG A 59 -13.91 -5.36 -1.21
N LEU A 60 -14.24 -5.70 0.04
CA LEU A 60 -13.61 -5.11 1.22
C LEU A 60 -12.12 -5.45 1.27
N TYR A 61 -11.78 -6.71 1.00
CA TYR A 61 -10.40 -7.17 0.96
C TYR A 61 -9.61 -6.49 -0.17
N GLU A 62 -10.16 -6.39 -1.37
CA GLU A 62 -9.53 -5.70 -2.50
C GLU A 62 -9.27 -4.23 -2.18
N ALA A 63 -10.24 -3.53 -1.56
CA ALA A 63 -10.08 -2.13 -1.18
C ALA A 63 -8.97 -1.93 -0.13
N GLU A 64 -8.89 -2.80 0.88
CA GLU A 64 -7.83 -2.75 1.89
C GLU A 64 -6.44 -3.04 1.28
N LEU A 65 -6.37 -4.06 0.42
CA LEU A 65 -5.14 -4.41 -0.28
C LEU A 65 -4.68 -3.28 -1.22
N GLU A 66 -5.60 -2.63 -1.92
CA GLU A 66 -5.30 -1.47 -2.76
C GLU A 66 -4.76 -0.29 -1.93
N ALA A 67 -5.40 0.01 -0.80
CA ALA A 67 -4.94 1.06 0.11
C ALA A 67 -3.52 0.78 0.65
N GLN A 68 -3.25 -0.46 1.08
CA GLN A 68 -1.93 -0.88 1.54
C GLN A 68 -0.89 -0.78 0.42
N ASN A 69 -1.24 -1.22 -0.78
CA ASN A 69 -0.35 -1.16 -1.95
C ASN A 69 -0.07 0.28 -2.38
N ALA A 70 -1.06 1.18 -2.28
CA ALA A 70 -0.89 2.59 -2.56
C ALA A 70 0.11 3.22 -1.56
N GLN A 71 -0.07 2.98 -0.26
CA GLN A 71 0.86 3.46 0.77
C GLN A 71 2.29 2.94 0.55
N ASN A 72 2.43 1.66 0.24
CA ASN A 72 3.73 1.05 -0.06
C ASN A 72 4.35 1.63 -1.34
N ARG A 73 3.54 1.93 -2.36
CA ARG A 73 4.00 2.52 -3.63
C ARG A 73 4.51 3.93 -3.41
N GLU A 74 3.81 4.75 -2.63
CA GLU A 74 4.26 6.10 -2.30
C GLU A 74 5.58 6.07 -1.51
N SER A 75 5.66 5.23 -0.46
CA SER A 75 6.89 5.06 0.31
C SER A 75 8.07 4.63 -0.56
N ARG A 76 7.86 3.65 -1.45
CA ARG A 76 8.90 3.18 -2.38
C ARG A 76 9.31 4.26 -3.38
N LYS A 77 8.34 5.00 -3.95
CA LYS A 77 8.61 6.10 -4.88
C LYS A 77 9.49 7.16 -4.23
N ASN A 78 9.22 7.49 -2.96
CA ASN A 78 10.03 8.45 -2.20
C ASN A 78 11.44 7.92 -1.88
N GLN A 79 11.61 6.61 -1.63
CA GLN A 79 12.91 6.02 -1.34
C GLN A 79 13.84 5.92 -2.56
N VAL A 80 13.28 5.63 -3.75
CA VAL A 80 14.06 5.42 -4.98
C VAL A 80 14.24 6.71 -5.79
N GLY A 81 13.34 7.69 -5.63
CA GLY A 81 13.35 8.93 -6.40
C GLY A 81 12.86 8.74 -7.84
N SER A 82 13.19 9.69 -8.72
CA SER A 82 12.84 9.64 -10.15
C SER A 82 13.82 8.79 -10.98
N GLY A 83 14.93 8.35 -10.37
CA GLY A 83 16.01 7.64 -11.04
C GLY A 83 16.89 8.55 -11.90
N ASP A 84 16.79 9.88 -11.75
CA ASP A 84 17.68 10.80 -12.44
C ASP A 84 19.10 10.72 -11.88
N ARG A 85 20.10 10.98 -12.74
CA ARG A 85 21.52 10.97 -12.37
C ARG A 85 21.84 12.02 -11.30
N SER A 86 21.06 13.09 -11.22
CA SER A 86 21.21 14.17 -10.24
C SER A 86 20.85 13.72 -8.80
N GLU A 87 19.97 12.74 -8.65
CA GLU A 87 19.48 12.23 -7.35
C GLU A 87 20.33 11.08 -6.79
N ARG A 88 21.49 10.82 -7.39
CA ARG A 88 22.33 9.68 -7.03
C ARG A 88 22.95 9.87 -5.64
N ILE A 89 22.64 8.96 -4.72
CA ILE A 89 23.21 8.96 -3.36
C ILE A 89 24.72 8.63 -3.32
N ARG A 90 25.21 7.76 -4.22
CA ARG A 90 26.60 7.27 -4.21
C ARG A 90 27.17 7.03 -5.60
N THR A 91 28.46 7.28 -5.75
CA THR A 91 29.24 7.02 -6.98
C THR A 91 30.32 6.01 -6.69
N TYR A 92 30.33 4.90 -7.41
CA TYR A 92 31.37 3.87 -7.34
C TYR A 92 32.28 4.00 -8.56
N ASN A 93 33.58 4.22 -8.35
CA ASN A 93 34.60 4.38 -9.39
C ASN A 93 35.72 3.35 -9.20
N TYR A 94 35.61 2.24 -9.93
CA TYR A 94 36.56 1.12 -9.86
C TYR A 94 37.99 1.47 -10.33
N PRO A 95 38.21 2.13 -11.49
CA PRO A 95 39.56 2.49 -11.92
C PRO A 95 40.37 3.32 -10.91
N GLN A 96 39.69 4.12 -10.08
CA GLN A 96 40.33 4.95 -9.04
C GLN A 96 40.17 4.38 -7.63
N ASN A 97 39.65 3.15 -7.50
CA ASN A 97 39.31 2.50 -6.23
C ASN A 97 38.53 3.40 -5.26
N ARG A 98 37.61 4.22 -5.77
CA ARG A 98 36.98 5.32 -5.03
C ARG A 98 35.47 5.19 -4.95
N MET A 99 34.91 5.44 -3.77
CA MET A 99 33.49 5.62 -3.55
C MET A 99 33.21 7.03 -3.01
N SER A 100 32.22 7.73 -3.58
CA SER A 100 31.77 9.03 -3.07
C SER A 100 30.28 8.98 -2.71
N ASP A 101 29.92 9.31 -1.46
CA ASP A 101 28.54 9.47 -1.00
C ASP A 101 28.15 10.95 -0.99
N HIS A 102 27.17 11.30 -1.82
CA HIS A 102 26.74 12.68 -2.06
C HIS A 102 25.83 13.23 -0.97
N ARG A 103 25.32 12.39 -0.06
CA ARG A 103 24.44 12.85 1.03
C ARG A 103 25.19 13.68 2.06
N ILE A 104 26.46 13.37 2.28
CA ILE A 104 27.36 14.04 3.23
C ILE A 104 28.68 14.48 2.58
N ASN A 105 28.80 14.37 1.25
CA ASN A 105 30.02 14.62 0.48
C ASN A 105 31.25 13.82 0.97
N LEU A 106 31.04 12.59 1.47
CA LEU A 106 32.11 11.70 1.92
C LEU A 106 32.76 11.02 0.72
N THR A 107 34.09 10.98 0.67
CA THR A 107 34.83 10.26 -0.37
C THR A 107 35.85 9.30 0.27
N LEU A 108 35.78 8.03 -0.09
CA LEU A 108 36.65 6.95 0.40
C LEU A 108 37.43 6.35 -0.77
N TYR A 109 38.69 5.99 -0.54
CA TYR A 109 39.60 5.37 -1.53
C TYR A 109 39.83 3.88 -1.26
N SER A 110 38.79 3.20 -0.79
CA SER A 110 38.83 1.80 -0.37
C SER A 110 37.66 1.00 -0.94
N LEU A 111 37.24 1.33 -2.18
CA LEU A 111 36.07 0.72 -2.80
C LEU A 111 36.17 -0.82 -2.85
N GLU A 112 37.32 -1.34 -3.22
CA GLU A 112 37.57 -2.78 -3.32
C GLU A 112 37.41 -3.47 -1.97
N GLU A 113 37.96 -2.89 -0.89
CA GLU A 113 37.81 -3.39 0.48
C GLU A 113 36.33 -3.40 0.92
N ILE A 114 35.60 -2.32 0.65
CA ILE A 114 34.18 -2.20 1.00
C ILE A 114 33.34 -3.25 0.24
N MET A 115 33.65 -3.49 -1.03
CA MET A 115 32.89 -4.41 -1.88
C MET A 115 33.24 -5.89 -1.68
N LEU A 116 34.53 -6.22 -1.44
CA LEU A 116 34.97 -7.61 -1.26
C LEU A 116 34.90 -8.07 0.19
N SER A 117 35.30 -7.22 1.13
CA SER A 117 35.37 -7.57 2.56
C SER A 117 34.07 -7.26 3.30
N GLY A 118 33.18 -6.46 2.69
CA GLY A 118 31.90 -6.09 3.29
C GLY A 118 32.01 -5.08 4.44
N ASP A 119 33.15 -4.41 4.58
CA ASP A 119 33.41 -3.40 5.60
C ASP A 119 32.64 -2.10 5.29
N LEU A 120 31.35 -2.13 5.55
CA LEU A 120 30.42 -1.03 5.31
C LEU A 120 30.39 -0.01 6.45
N ASP A 121 31.00 -0.33 7.60
CA ASP A 121 30.98 0.53 8.79
C ASP A 121 31.65 1.88 8.50
N LYS A 122 32.73 1.87 7.72
CA LYS A 122 33.40 3.07 7.16
C LYS A 122 32.46 4.01 6.40
N VAL A 123 31.32 3.51 5.91
CA VAL A 123 30.31 4.27 5.18
C VAL A 123 29.10 4.60 6.05
N ILE A 124 28.64 3.64 6.85
CA ILE A 124 27.41 3.75 7.64
C ILE A 124 27.60 4.67 8.85
N ASP A 125 28.72 4.55 9.57
CA ASP A 125 28.93 5.32 10.80
C ASP A 125 28.96 6.84 10.56
N PRO A 126 29.66 7.36 9.54
CA PRO A 126 29.61 8.79 9.22
C PRO A 126 28.20 9.28 8.85
N LEU A 127 27.40 8.43 8.19
CA LEU A 127 26.02 8.78 7.82
C LEU A 127 25.11 8.84 9.06
N ILE A 128 25.26 7.89 9.99
CA ILE A 128 24.51 7.90 11.25
C ILE A 128 24.87 9.13 12.07
N ALA A 129 26.17 9.42 12.23
CA ALA A 129 26.63 10.59 12.97
C ALA A 129 26.09 11.91 12.38
N HIS A 130 26.08 12.04 11.04
CA HIS A 130 25.50 13.20 10.37
C HIS A 130 23.99 13.32 10.59
N ALA A 131 23.26 12.21 10.50
CA ALA A 131 21.82 12.19 10.75
C ALA A 131 21.47 12.56 12.20
N GLN A 132 22.25 12.07 13.17
CA GLN A 132 22.10 12.45 14.58
C GLN A 132 22.38 13.94 14.78
N SER A 133 23.47 14.47 14.20
CA SER A 133 23.81 15.89 14.27
C SER A 133 22.67 16.79 13.76
N LEU A 134 22.10 16.46 12.59
CA LEU A 134 20.94 17.15 12.03
C LEU A 134 19.70 17.08 12.92
N ALA A 135 19.44 15.91 13.53
CA ALA A 135 18.30 15.75 14.43
C ALA A 135 18.45 16.62 15.69
N LEU A 136 19.66 16.70 16.26
CA LEU A 136 19.96 17.57 17.40
C LEU A 136 19.87 19.06 17.02
N SER A 137 20.38 19.47 15.85
CA SER A 137 20.28 20.87 15.43
C SER A 137 18.84 21.31 15.25
N ASN A 138 18.02 20.49 14.59
CA ASN A 138 16.59 20.77 14.39
C ASN A 138 15.81 20.81 15.72
N ALA A 139 16.21 20.00 16.70
CA ALA A 139 15.61 20.00 18.03
C ALA A 139 16.01 21.21 18.89
N ASN A 140 17.17 21.83 18.61
CA ASN A 140 17.61 23.06 19.28
C ASN A 140 17.04 24.33 18.64
N GLU A 141 16.62 24.26 17.38
CA GLU A 141 15.99 25.38 16.64
C GLU A 141 14.46 25.43 16.79
N ALA A 142 13.84 24.36 17.30
CA ALA A 142 12.40 24.26 17.59
C ALA A 142 12.07 24.63 19.03
#